data_AF-A0A3Q2E5V9-F1
#
_entry.id   AF-A0A3Q2E5V9-F1
#
_cell.length_a   1.000
_cell.length_b   1.000
_cell.length_c   1.000
_cell.angle_alpha   90.00
_cell.angle_beta   90.00
_cell.angle_gamma   90.00
#
_symmetry.space_group_name_H-M   'P 1'
#
loop_
_entity.id
_entity.type
_entity.pdbx_description
1 polymer ?
#
loop_
_entity_poly.entity_id
_entity_poly.type
_entity_poly.pdbx_seq_one_letter_code
_entity_poly.pdbx_strand_id
1 'polypeptide(L)'
;KMCTGFLKVMMFIFNGAIFVKLLKSKPGPFWVLRFTDLIKKVISLHDGLLFASHSQVDELFEELEDDVKTAIQSKYGNPNDMTTLWDTAMKEFRCCGYKNYTDFDGSPFNQLKGEYPGPCCGTPDGKCSLTEVQQVDIPGCFTKLVTVLEDNSFIIAGVAFGIAAIEVHCYTICFGVFSSCFNIFFASYT
;
A
#
# COMPACT_ATOMS: atom_id res chain seq x y z
N LYS A 1 -21.75 14.53 -7.92
CA LYS A 1 -20.71 14.24 -8.94
C LYS A 1 -19.60 13.29 -8.43
N MET A 2 -19.41 13.12 -7.11
CA MET A 2 -18.44 12.15 -6.55
C MET A 2 -19.00 10.71 -6.42
N CYS A 3 -20.32 10.53 -6.32
CA CYS A 3 -20.95 9.19 -6.37
C CYS A 3 -21.02 8.56 -7.77
N THR A 4 -20.92 9.36 -8.85
CA THR A 4 -21.33 8.90 -10.18
C THR A 4 -20.30 8.01 -10.88
N GLY A 5 -19.02 8.08 -10.46
CA GLY A 5 -17.94 7.22 -10.95
C GLY A 5 -17.82 5.90 -10.19
N PHE A 6 -18.00 5.93 -8.86
CA PHE A 6 -18.03 4.74 -8.01
C PHE A 6 -19.23 3.83 -8.34
N LEU A 7 -20.34 4.43 -8.78
CA LEU A 7 -21.51 3.72 -9.30
C LEU A 7 -21.21 2.81 -10.51
N LYS A 8 -20.19 3.09 -11.35
CA LYS A 8 -19.96 2.32 -12.58
C LYS A 8 -19.14 1.04 -12.37
N VAL A 9 -18.27 0.97 -11.36
CA VAL A 9 -17.40 -0.20 -11.12
C VAL A 9 -18.10 -1.27 -10.26
N MET A 10 -18.96 -0.85 -9.32
CA MET A 10 -19.85 -1.78 -8.60
C MET A 10 -20.92 -2.43 -9.50
N MET A 11 -21.31 -1.75 -10.58
CA MET A 11 -22.21 -2.29 -11.62
C MET A 11 -21.58 -3.39 -12.49
N PHE A 12 -20.24 -3.56 -12.50
CA PHE A 12 -19.53 -4.57 -13.32
C PHE A 12 -19.01 -5.77 -12.52
N ILE A 13 -18.51 -5.57 -11.28
CA ILE A 13 -17.90 -6.66 -10.51
C ILE A 13 -18.96 -7.59 -9.87
N PHE A 14 -20.17 -7.07 -9.62
CA PHE A 14 -21.36 -7.86 -9.26
C PHE A 14 -22.15 -8.39 -10.47
N ASN A 15 -21.48 -8.61 -11.61
CA ASN A 15 -21.88 -9.46 -12.74
C ASN A 15 -23.20 -10.23 -12.52
N GLY A 16 -24.19 -10.00 -13.39
CA GLY A 16 -25.51 -10.63 -13.37
C GLY A 16 -25.54 -12.17 -13.20
N ALA A 17 -24.42 -12.88 -13.34
CA ALA A 17 -24.29 -14.28 -13.00
C ALA A 17 -24.32 -14.59 -11.48
N ILE A 18 -23.81 -13.69 -10.63
CA ILE A 18 -23.85 -13.86 -9.17
C ILE A 18 -25.26 -13.54 -8.65
N PHE A 19 -25.86 -12.43 -9.10
CA PHE A 19 -27.23 -12.03 -8.71
C PHE A 19 -28.29 -13.07 -9.12
N VAL A 20 -28.19 -13.68 -10.32
CA VAL A 20 -29.11 -14.75 -10.75
C VAL A 20 -28.92 -16.05 -9.95
N LYS A 21 -27.69 -16.35 -9.49
CA LYS A 21 -27.41 -17.51 -8.63
C LYS A 21 -27.83 -17.28 -7.18
N LEU A 22 -27.88 -16.02 -6.75
CA LEU A 22 -28.34 -15.58 -5.42
C LEU A 22 -29.87 -15.49 -5.31
N LEU A 23 -30.59 -15.24 -6.42
CA LEU A 23 -32.06 -15.29 -6.42
C LEU A 23 -32.63 -16.69 -6.09
N LYS A 24 -31.82 -17.75 -6.22
CA LYS A 24 -32.22 -19.12 -5.83
C LYS A 24 -31.85 -19.52 -4.40
N SER A 25 -31.10 -18.69 -3.65
CA SER A 25 -30.71 -19.03 -2.27
C SER A 25 -31.31 -18.04 -1.28
N LYS A 26 -32.36 -18.55 -0.61
CA LYS A 26 -33.26 -17.99 0.41
C LYS A 26 -32.98 -16.59 1.00
N PRO A 27 -34.02 -15.74 1.14
CA PRO A 27 -33.90 -14.43 1.77
C PRO A 27 -33.77 -14.59 3.29
N GLY A 28 -32.73 -13.98 3.87
CA GLY A 28 -32.46 -13.97 5.31
C GLY A 28 -31.18 -13.21 5.64
N PRO A 29 -30.82 -13.07 6.94
CA PRO A 29 -29.67 -12.29 7.43
C PRO A 29 -28.28 -12.87 7.04
N PHE A 30 -28.26 -13.81 6.09
CA PHE A 30 -27.09 -14.58 5.69
C PHE A 30 -26.00 -13.74 5.03
N TRP A 31 -26.36 -12.61 4.40
CA TRP A 31 -25.41 -11.64 3.86
C TRP A 31 -24.61 -10.91 4.94
N VAL A 32 -25.28 -10.56 6.04
CA VAL A 32 -24.64 -9.98 7.23
C VAL A 32 -23.68 -11.01 7.83
N LEU A 33 -24.06 -12.29 7.88
CA LEU A 33 -23.18 -13.37 8.35
C LEU A 33 -21.93 -13.52 7.46
N ARG A 34 -22.06 -13.50 6.13
CA ARG A 34 -20.91 -13.56 5.20
C ARG A 34 -19.96 -12.35 5.31
N PHE A 35 -20.50 -11.15 5.54
CA PHE A 35 -19.69 -9.95 5.77
C PHE A 35 -19.02 -9.96 7.15
N THR A 36 -19.75 -10.36 8.20
CA THR A 36 -19.14 -10.57 9.51
C THR A 36 -18.14 -11.72 9.52
N ASP A 37 -18.27 -12.73 8.66
CA ASP A 37 -17.28 -13.80 8.49
C ASP A 37 -16.03 -13.33 7.74
N LEU A 38 -16.15 -12.37 6.82
CA LEU A 38 -15.01 -11.70 6.21
C LEU A 38 -14.28 -10.83 7.24
N ILE A 39 -15.03 -10.05 8.03
CA ILE A 39 -14.45 -9.25 9.12
C ILE A 39 -13.86 -10.14 10.22
N LYS A 40 -14.51 -11.26 10.60
CA LYS A 40 -13.96 -12.25 11.53
C LYS A 40 -12.74 -12.98 10.96
N LYS A 41 -12.61 -13.17 9.64
CA LYS A 41 -11.37 -13.68 9.02
C LYS A 41 -10.24 -12.65 9.08
N VAL A 42 -10.55 -11.38 8.85
CA VAL A 42 -9.59 -10.27 9.00
C VAL A 42 -9.18 -10.06 10.46
N ILE A 43 -10.09 -10.28 11.42
CA ILE A 43 -9.81 -10.22 12.87
C ILE A 43 -9.18 -11.53 13.38
N SER A 44 -9.46 -12.70 12.82
CA SER A 44 -8.77 -13.95 13.19
C SER A 44 -7.31 -13.96 12.72
N LEU A 45 -6.97 -13.17 11.69
CA LEU A 45 -5.59 -12.82 11.40
C LEU A 45 -4.97 -12.01 12.56
N HIS A 46 -5.75 -11.24 13.32
CA HIS A 46 -5.30 -10.44 14.46
C HIS A 46 -4.93 -11.29 15.70
N ASP A 47 -5.67 -12.36 16.00
CA ASP A 47 -5.33 -13.24 17.14
C ASP A 47 -4.17 -14.20 16.84
N GLY A 48 -3.91 -14.50 15.55
CA GLY A 48 -2.67 -15.15 15.10
C GLY A 48 -1.47 -14.19 15.05
N LEU A 49 -1.73 -12.89 14.86
CA LEU A 49 -0.74 -11.81 14.76
C LEU A 49 -0.12 -11.42 16.11
N LEU A 50 -0.78 -11.72 17.23
CA LEU A 50 -0.28 -11.38 18.57
C LEU A 50 0.84 -12.31 19.10
N PHE A 51 0.98 -13.53 18.58
CA PHE A 51 2.02 -14.48 19.04
C PHE A 51 3.15 -14.73 18.04
N ALA A 52 3.08 -14.17 16.82
CA ALA A 52 4.04 -14.42 15.72
C ALA A 52 4.81 -13.15 15.26
N SER A 53 4.82 -12.10 16.06
CA SER A 53 5.06 -10.71 15.64
C SER A 53 6.51 -10.31 15.32
N HIS A 54 7.52 -11.15 15.56
CA HIS A 54 8.90 -10.83 15.16
C HIS A 54 9.39 -11.73 14.01
N SER A 55 9.38 -13.05 14.20
CA SER A 55 10.07 -13.98 13.29
C SER A 55 9.57 -13.96 11.84
N GLN A 56 8.29 -13.70 11.60
CA GLN A 56 7.72 -13.73 10.24
C GLN A 56 7.87 -12.39 9.51
N VAL A 57 7.98 -11.30 10.26
CA VAL A 57 8.14 -9.97 9.71
C VAL A 57 9.60 -9.75 9.32
N ASP A 58 10.54 -10.27 10.11
CA ASP A 58 11.97 -10.21 9.83
C ASP A 58 12.32 -10.97 8.53
N GLU A 59 11.81 -12.19 8.33
CA GLU A 59 12.01 -12.99 7.11
C GLU A 59 11.41 -12.29 5.86
N LEU A 60 10.24 -11.67 6.00
CA LEU A 60 9.62 -10.89 4.93
C LEU A 60 10.44 -9.65 4.56
N PHE A 61 11.02 -8.96 5.55
CA PHE A 61 11.86 -7.80 5.28
C PHE A 61 13.18 -8.18 4.60
N GLU A 62 13.75 -9.33 4.94
CA GLU A 62 14.93 -9.85 4.24
C GLU A 62 14.64 -10.19 2.77
N GLU A 63 13.50 -10.84 2.48
CA GLU A 63 13.08 -11.13 1.10
C GLU A 63 12.85 -9.82 0.32
N LEU A 64 12.16 -8.86 0.94
CA LEU A 64 11.91 -7.56 0.34
C LEU A 64 13.20 -6.77 0.09
N GLU A 65 14.18 -6.87 0.99
CA GLU A 65 15.48 -6.22 0.83
C GLU A 65 16.21 -6.73 -0.41
N ASP A 66 16.28 -8.05 -0.60
CA ASP A 66 16.97 -8.65 -1.75
C ASP A 66 16.28 -8.27 -3.07
N ASP A 67 14.95 -8.33 -3.10
CA ASP A 67 14.14 -7.94 -4.25
C ASP A 67 14.32 -6.46 -4.61
N VAL A 68 14.27 -5.59 -3.60
CA VAL A 68 14.44 -4.14 -3.79
C VAL A 68 15.85 -3.83 -4.28
N LYS A 69 16.87 -4.41 -3.64
CA LYS A 69 18.26 -4.20 -4.04
C LYS A 69 18.50 -4.67 -5.47
N THR A 70 18.01 -5.86 -5.82
CA THR A 70 18.08 -6.41 -7.19
C THR A 70 17.34 -5.52 -8.19
N ALA A 71 16.20 -4.95 -7.81
CA ALA A 71 15.47 -4.01 -8.66
C ALA A 71 16.25 -2.71 -8.90
N ILE A 72 16.86 -2.13 -7.85
CA ILE A 72 17.71 -0.94 -7.97
C ILE A 72 18.90 -1.26 -8.90
N GLN A 73 19.63 -2.34 -8.63
CA GLN A 73 20.80 -2.73 -9.41
C GLN A 73 20.49 -3.07 -10.87
N SER A 74 19.29 -3.58 -11.17
CA SER A 74 18.95 -3.95 -12.56
C SER A 74 18.26 -2.83 -13.34
N LYS A 75 17.56 -1.90 -12.68
CA LYS A 75 16.68 -0.94 -13.34
C LYS A 75 17.05 0.53 -13.15
N TYR A 76 17.73 0.88 -12.07
CA TYR A 76 17.99 2.29 -11.74
C TYR A 76 19.00 2.92 -12.72
N GLY A 77 18.65 4.08 -13.26
CA GLY A 77 19.44 4.80 -14.27
C GLY A 77 18.93 4.68 -15.71
N ASN A 78 17.96 3.81 -15.95
CA ASN A 78 17.19 3.83 -17.20
C ASN A 78 16.01 4.82 -17.09
N PRO A 79 15.54 5.41 -18.20
CA PRO A 79 14.34 6.26 -18.22
C PRO A 79 13.09 5.38 -18.03
N ASN A 80 12.84 4.98 -16.80
CA ASN A 80 11.71 4.15 -16.38
C ASN A 80 11.09 4.72 -15.10
N ASP A 81 9.93 4.16 -14.73
CA ASP A 81 9.22 4.56 -13.53
C ASP A 81 10.03 4.28 -12.26
N MET A 82 10.90 3.25 -12.27
CA MET A 82 11.72 2.89 -11.11
C MET A 82 12.72 3.99 -10.72
N THR A 83 13.43 4.57 -11.68
CA THR A 83 14.35 5.69 -11.41
C THR A 83 13.59 6.88 -10.83
N THR A 84 12.42 7.22 -11.41
CA THR A 84 11.61 8.35 -10.95
C THR A 84 11.05 8.15 -9.54
N LEU A 85 10.61 6.93 -9.24
CA LEU A 85 10.10 6.55 -7.91
C LEU A 85 11.20 6.69 -6.86
N TRP A 86 12.38 6.15 -7.12
CA TRP A 86 13.51 6.24 -6.21
C TRP A 86 14.03 7.68 -6.04
N ASP A 87 14.13 8.45 -7.14
CA ASP A 87 14.52 9.86 -7.08
C ASP A 87 13.56 10.68 -6.22
N THR A 88 12.26 10.43 -6.36
CA THR A 88 11.22 11.11 -5.56
C THR A 88 11.31 10.71 -4.09
N ALA A 89 11.42 9.40 -3.81
CA ALA A 89 11.52 8.89 -2.44
C ALA A 89 12.76 9.45 -1.73
N MET A 90 13.94 9.41 -2.37
CA MET A 90 15.18 9.93 -1.80
C MET A 90 15.10 11.43 -1.54
N LYS A 91 14.47 12.21 -2.42
CA LYS A 91 14.26 13.66 -2.22
C LYS A 91 13.31 13.95 -1.06
N GLU A 92 12.19 13.24 -0.97
CA GLU A 92 11.15 13.49 0.03
C GLU A 92 11.60 13.08 1.43
N PHE A 93 12.18 11.88 1.55
CA PHE A 93 12.62 11.33 2.82
C PHE A 93 14.04 11.74 3.22
N ARG A 94 14.78 12.42 2.32
CA ARG A 94 16.20 12.80 2.49
C ARG A 94 17.07 11.61 2.93
N CYS A 95 17.00 10.55 2.14
CA CYS A 95 17.67 9.27 2.38
C CYS A 95 18.36 8.80 1.10
N CYS A 96 19.23 7.79 1.22
CA CYS A 96 19.98 7.26 0.09
C CYS A 96 19.96 5.73 0.03
N GLY A 97 19.54 5.18 -1.11
CA GLY A 97 19.46 3.74 -1.32
C GLY A 97 18.43 3.08 -0.40
N TYR A 98 18.39 1.75 -0.42
CA TYR A 98 17.51 1.01 0.49
C TYR A 98 18.07 1.04 1.91
N LYS A 99 19.32 0.61 2.06
CA LYS A 99 20.12 0.70 3.30
C LYS A 99 21.30 1.65 3.16
N ASN A 100 21.93 1.71 1.98
CA ASN A 100 23.14 2.51 1.77
C ASN A 100 23.33 2.89 0.29
N TYR A 101 24.22 3.83 0.00
CA TYR A 101 24.58 4.24 -1.36
C TYR A 101 25.14 3.09 -2.21
N THR A 102 25.76 2.09 -1.59
CA THR A 102 26.30 0.89 -2.25
C THR A 102 25.23 0.04 -2.92
N ASP A 103 23.94 0.24 -2.59
CA ASP A 103 22.83 -0.45 -3.27
C ASP A 103 22.73 -0.06 -4.75
N PHE A 104 23.31 1.08 -5.14
CA PHE A 104 23.42 1.50 -6.54
C PHE A 104 24.65 0.92 -7.25
N ASP A 105 25.57 0.26 -6.55
CA ASP A 105 26.76 -0.32 -7.17
C ASP A 105 26.35 -1.40 -8.18
N GLY A 106 26.90 -1.30 -9.39
CA GLY A 106 26.52 -2.20 -10.48
C GLY A 106 25.16 -1.87 -11.12
N SER A 107 24.48 -0.78 -10.75
CA SER A 107 23.32 -0.28 -11.49
C SER A 107 23.71 0.31 -12.85
N PRO A 108 22.81 0.34 -13.86
CA PRO A 108 23.02 1.06 -15.10
C PRO A 108 23.47 2.52 -14.89
N PHE A 109 23.01 3.16 -13.81
CA PHE A 109 23.44 4.50 -13.43
C PHE A 109 24.91 4.56 -13.01
N ASN A 110 25.32 3.67 -12.11
CA ASN A 110 26.68 3.64 -11.56
C ASN A 110 27.71 3.08 -12.56
N GLN A 111 27.36 2.05 -13.33
CA GLN A 111 28.29 1.41 -14.29
C GLN A 111 28.77 2.35 -15.39
N LEU A 112 27.93 3.32 -15.80
CA LEU A 112 28.28 4.22 -16.91
C LEU A 112 29.30 5.29 -16.53
N LYS A 113 29.22 5.81 -15.29
CA LYS A 113 29.99 7.01 -14.90
C LYS A 113 30.62 6.95 -13.51
N GLY A 114 30.35 5.89 -12.72
CA GLY A 114 30.75 5.81 -11.31
C GLY A 114 30.09 6.89 -10.44
N GLU A 115 28.92 7.36 -10.84
CA GLU A 115 28.18 8.44 -10.18
C GLU A 115 27.06 7.88 -9.29
N TYR A 116 26.67 8.65 -8.28
CA TYR A 116 25.54 8.39 -7.39
C TYR A 116 24.50 9.51 -7.49
N PRO A 117 23.24 9.26 -7.11
CA PRO A 117 22.18 10.27 -7.14
C PRO A 117 22.49 11.44 -6.20
N GLY A 118 22.17 12.67 -6.59
CA GLY A 118 22.40 13.88 -5.77
C GLY A 118 21.92 13.76 -4.31
N PRO A 119 20.71 13.21 -4.03
CA PRO A 119 20.24 13.05 -2.65
C PRO A 119 21.17 12.27 -1.74
N CYS A 120 22.00 11.38 -2.29
CA CYS A 120 23.02 10.62 -1.56
C CYS A 120 24.20 11.46 -1.08
N CYS A 121 24.36 12.68 -1.59
CA CYS A 121 25.41 13.62 -1.20
C CYS A 121 24.83 14.90 -0.57
N GLY A 122 23.55 14.87 -0.18
CA GLY A 122 22.88 15.99 0.47
C GLY A 122 22.41 17.09 -0.47
N THR A 123 22.55 16.91 -1.79
CA THR A 123 22.00 17.83 -2.78
C THR A 123 20.67 17.30 -3.31
N PRO A 124 19.58 18.10 -3.34
CA PRO A 124 18.29 17.61 -3.82
C PRO A 124 18.29 17.25 -5.32
N ASP A 125 19.21 17.83 -6.09
CA ASP A 125 19.36 17.59 -7.51
C ASP A 125 20.81 17.31 -7.89
N GLY A 126 20.98 16.75 -9.08
CA GLY A 126 22.28 16.48 -9.67
C GLY A 126 22.79 15.08 -9.38
N LYS A 127 24.11 14.95 -9.44
CA LYS A 127 24.83 13.70 -9.28
C LYS A 127 26.06 13.96 -8.44
N CYS A 128 26.58 12.93 -7.81
CA CYS A 128 27.81 13.04 -7.05
C CYS A 128 28.76 11.88 -7.28
N SER A 129 30.01 12.14 -6.96
CA SER A 129 31.13 11.19 -7.06
C SER A 129 31.22 10.29 -5.84
N LEU A 130 31.95 9.17 -5.97
CA LEU A 130 32.24 8.27 -4.86
C LEU A 130 32.90 8.98 -3.66
N THR A 131 33.76 9.98 -3.92
CA THR A 131 34.42 10.72 -2.84
C THR A 131 33.46 11.60 -2.05
N GLU A 132 32.43 12.15 -2.71
CA GLU A 132 31.43 13.00 -2.05
C GLU A 132 30.47 12.14 -1.22
N VAL A 133 30.00 11.02 -1.77
CA VAL A 133 29.05 10.14 -1.07
C VAL A 133 29.68 9.50 0.17
N GLN A 134 30.99 9.24 0.16
CA GLN A 134 31.72 8.71 1.31
C GLN A 134 31.97 9.75 2.41
N GLN A 135 31.90 11.04 2.10
CA GLN A 135 32.11 12.12 3.07
C GLN A 135 30.82 12.52 3.79
N VAL A 136 29.66 12.15 3.25
CA VAL A 136 28.35 12.51 3.81
C VAL A 136 27.68 11.27 4.37
N ASP A 137 27.33 11.30 5.65
CA ASP A 137 26.60 10.21 6.31
C ASP A 137 25.09 10.43 6.15
N ILE A 138 24.48 9.77 5.16
CA ILE A 138 23.04 9.81 4.89
C ILE A 138 22.44 8.44 5.18
N PRO A 139 21.37 8.35 6.01
CA PRO A 139 20.75 7.07 6.31
C PRO A 139 20.05 6.48 5.09
N GLY A 140 19.98 5.15 5.06
CA GLY A 140 19.16 4.40 4.11
C GLY A 140 17.67 4.75 4.20
N CYS A 141 16.95 4.64 3.09
CA CYS A 141 15.53 4.97 3.04
C CYS A 141 14.68 4.06 3.91
N PHE A 142 15.05 2.79 4.06
CA PHE A 142 14.31 1.87 4.95
C PHE A 142 14.40 2.33 6.41
N THR A 143 15.62 2.60 6.90
CA THR A 143 15.82 3.09 8.26
C THR A 143 15.07 4.40 8.49
N LYS A 144 15.16 5.34 7.53
CA LYS A 144 14.48 6.63 7.65
C LYS A 144 12.96 6.49 7.64
N LEU A 145 12.43 5.59 6.82
CA LEU A 145 11.01 5.26 6.78
C LEU A 145 10.54 4.72 8.13
N VAL A 146 11.23 3.73 8.70
CA VAL A 146 10.89 3.15 10.00
C VAL A 146 10.89 4.23 11.08
N THR A 147 11.91 5.09 11.13
CA THR A 147 11.94 6.22 12.08
C THR A 147 10.74 7.15 11.92
N VAL A 148 10.37 7.51 10.68
CA VAL A 148 9.20 8.37 10.43
C VAL A 148 7.90 7.69 10.86
N LEU A 149 7.77 6.38 10.66
CA LEU A 149 6.61 5.60 11.10
C LEU A 149 6.52 5.54 12.63
N GLU A 150 7.63 5.36 13.33
CA GLU A 150 7.68 5.34 14.79
C GLU A 150 7.32 6.72 15.37
N ASP A 151 7.97 7.78 14.87
CA ASP A 151 7.79 9.16 15.33
C ASP A 151 6.36 9.69 15.10
N ASN A 152 5.71 9.25 14.01
CA ASN A 152 4.37 9.71 13.62
C ASN A 152 3.30 8.63 13.78
N SER A 153 3.60 7.54 14.48
CA SER A 153 2.72 6.38 14.66
C SER A 153 1.32 6.76 15.14
N PHE A 154 1.22 7.73 16.06
CA PHE A 154 -0.05 8.25 16.55
C PHE A 154 -0.90 8.90 15.44
N ILE A 155 -0.29 9.72 14.60
CA ILE A 155 -0.98 10.41 13.49
C ILE A 155 -1.44 9.38 12.47
N ILE A 156 -0.56 8.46 12.09
CA ILE A 156 -0.85 7.39 11.13
C ILE A 156 -2.00 6.51 11.63
N ALA A 157 -1.97 6.12 12.91
CA ALA A 157 -3.05 5.38 13.54
C ALA A 157 -4.37 6.17 13.48
N GLY A 158 -4.35 7.46 13.79
CA GLY A 158 -5.52 8.33 13.70
C GLY A 158 -6.12 8.39 12.29
N VAL A 159 -5.28 8.52 11.26
CA VAL A 159 -5.72 8.50 9.85
C VAL A 159 -6.35 7.15 9.50
N ALA A 160 -5.73 6.03 9.90
CA ALA A 160 -6.26 4.69 9.67
C ALA A 160 -7.63 4.48 10.31
N PHE A 161 -7.81 4.92 11.57
CA PHE A 161 -9.11 4.88 12.24
C PHE A 161 -10.16 5.76 11.54
N GLY A 162 -9.77 6.94 11.06
CA GLY A 162 -10.66 7.82 10.29
C GLY A 162 -11.17 7.18 9.01
N ILE A 163 -10.28 6.54 8.24
CA ILE A 163 -10.65 5.83 7.01
C ILE A 163 -11.60 4.66 7.33
N ALA A 164 -11.28 3.86 8.35
CA ALA A 164 -12.12 2.73 8.75
C ALA A 164 -13.54 3.19 9.18
N ALA A 165 -13.64 4.28 9.93
CA ALA A 165 -14.93 4.84 10.34
C ALA A 165 -15.78 5.29 9.14
N ILE A 166 -15.16 5.94 8.15
CA ILE A 166 -15.84 6.38 6.92
C ILE A 166 -16.32 5.18 6.11
N GLU A 167 -15.49 4.13 5.99
CA GLU A 167 -15.84 2.91 5.25
C GLU A 167 -17.05 2.20 5.88
N VAL A 168 -17.04 2.02 7.21
CA VAL A 168 -18.16 1.43 7.94
C VAL A 168 -19.43 2.27 7.78
N HIS A 169 -19.31 3.60 7.90
CA HIS A 169 -20.46 4.49 7.74
C HIS A 169 -21.04 4.41 6.32
N CYS A 170 -20.20 4.44 5.29
CA CYS A 170 -20.60 4.29 3.90
C CYS A 170 -21.30 2.95 3.65
N TYR A 171 -20.76 1.85 4.20
CA TYR A 171 -21.35 0.53 4.11
C TYR A 171 -22.76 0.49 4.72
N THR A 172 -22.95 1.05 5.92
CA THR A 172 -24.26 1.06 6.60
C THR A 172 -25.32 1.83 5.82
N ILE A 173 -24.97 2.98 5.24
CA ILE A 173 -25.88 3.78 4.41
C ILE A 173 -26.24 3.03 3.13
N CYS A 174 -25.25 2.48 2.43
CA CYS A 174 -25.48 1.71 1.20
C CYS A 174 -26.39 0.50 1.45
N PHE A 175 -26.17 -0.22 2.55
CA PHE A 175 -27.00 -1.36 2.93
C PHE A 175 -28.45 -0.94 3.25
N GLY A 176 -28.64 0.18 3.97
CA GLY A 176 -29.98 0.70 4.29
C GLY A 176 -30.78 1.09 3.04
N VAL A 177 -30.14 1.75 2.08
CA VAL A 177 -30.77 2.11 0.79
C VAL A 177 -31.09 0.85 -0.01
N PHE A 178 -30.17 -0.10 -0.09
CA PHE A 178 -30.41 -1.38 -0.77
C PHE A 178 -31.61 -2.13 -0.18
N SER A 179 -31.70 -2.23 1.15
CA SER A 179 -32.82 -2.89 1.83
C SER A 179 -34.15 -2.18 1.57
N SER A 180 -34.16 -0.84 1.55
CA SER A 180 -35.36 -0.06 1.27
C SER A 180 -35.85 -0.26 -0.17
N CYS A 181 -34.94 -0.19 -1.15
CA CYS A 181 -35.28 -0.48 -2.56
C CYS A 181 -35.74 -1.92 -2.76
N PHE A 182 -35.12 -2.88 -2.07
CA PHE A 182 -35.53 -4.29 -2.11
C PHE A 182 -36.94 -4.48 -1.58
N ASN A 183 -37.28 -3.88 -0.43
CA ASN A 183 -38.63 -3.95 0.14
C ASN A 183 -39.69 -3.32 -0.78
N ILE A 184 -39.40 -2.17 -1.41
CA ILE A 184 -40.31 -1.52 -2.37
C ILE A 184 -40.52 -2.41 -3.61
N PHE A 185 -39.46 -3.05 -4.12
CA PHE A 185 -39.56 -3.95 -5.25
C PHE A 185 -40.47 -5.16 -4.95
N PHE A 186 -40.33 -5.78 -3.78
CA PHE A 186 -41.20 -6.88 -3.37
C PHE A 186 -42.65 -6.42 -3.14
N ALA A 187 -42.86 -5.25 -2.52
CA ALA A 187 -44.19 -4.68 -2.34
C ALA A 187 -44.89 -4.34 -3.67
N SER A 188 -44.14 -4.13 -4.77
CA SER A 188 -44.70 -3.89 -6.11
C SER A 188 -45.03 -5.19 -6.86
N TYR A 189 -44.59 -6.35 -6.35
CA TYR A 189 -44.78 -7.67 -6.96
C TYR A 189 -45.79 -8.56 -6.19
N THR A 190 -46.38 -8.02 -5.12
CA THR A 190 -47.46 -8.65 -4.34
C THR A 190 -48.77 -7.93 -4.63
#